data_AF-A0A7X2SZ68-F1
#
_entry.id   AF-A0A7X2SZ68-F1
#
_cell.length_a   1.000
_cell.length_b   1.000
_cell.length_c   1.000
_cell.angle_alpha   90.00
_cell.angle_beta   90.00
_cell.angle_gamma   90.00
#
_symmetry.space_group_name_H-M   'P 1'
#
loop_
_entity.id
_entity.type
_entity.pdbx_description
1 polymer ?
#
loop_
_entity_poly.entity_id
_entity_poly.type
_entity_poly.pdbx_seq_one_letter_code
_entity_poly.pdbx_strand_id
1 'polypeptide(L)'
;IYQMFQAAGATPAQIGGWLSVLGIAQGIASLGLSLRYRMPVLAAWSTPGAALLATSFHGVSLNEAVGVFVFATLLIVLCGVTGLFARLMNYIPASLAAAMLAGILLRFGLQTFADLQSNFLLCGSMCLAWLLARRWLARYA
;
A
#
# COMPACT_ATOMS: atom_id res chain seq x y z
N ILE A 1 -3.96 -9.44 0.18
CA ILE A 1 -4.62 -8.62 1.23
C ILE A 1 -5.78 -9.38 1.87
N TYR A 2 -6.83 -9.78 1.13
CA TYR A 2 -7.92 -10.60 1.71
C TYR A 2 -7.42 -11.89 2.39
N GLN A 3 -6.50 -12.61 1.74
CA GLN A 3 -5.86 -13.82 2.29
C GLN A 3 -5.01 -13.56 3.55
N MET A 4 -4.45 -12.36 3.73
CA MET A 4 -3.65 -12.03 4.92
C MET A 4 -4.53 -11.85 6.16
N PHE A 5 -5.68 -11.20 6.02
CA PHE A 5 -6.60 -11.02 7.13
C PHE A 5 -7.28 -12.34 7.53
N GLN A 6 -7.55 -13.22 6.57
CA GLN A 6 -7.96 -14.60 6.85
C GLN A 6 -6.89 -15.34 7.68
N ALA A 7 -5.62 -15.25 7.28
CA ALA A 7 -4.50 -15.85 8.03
C ALA A 7 -4.32 -15.24 9.43
N ALA A 8 -4.71 -13.99 9.64
CA ALA A 8 -4.73 -13.31 10.94
C ALA A 8 -5.98 -13.63 11.80
N GLY A 9 -6.88 -14.52 11.33
CA GLY A 9 -8.07 -14.94 12.07
C GLY A 9 -9.26 -13.97 12.00
N ALA A 10 -9.24 -12.99 11.08
CA ALA A 10 -10.34 -12.05 10.93
C ALA A 10 -11.54 -12.69 10.22
N THR A 11 -12.74 -12.45 10.75
CA THR A 11 -13.98 -12.93 10.12
C THR A 11 -14.22 -12.21 8.78
N PRO A 12 -14.90 -12.84 7.80
CA PRO A 12 -15.22 -12.21 6.52
C PRO A 12 -15.95 -10.86 6.66
N ALA A 13 -16.81 -10.73 7.67
CA ALA A 13 -17.50 -9.48 7.99
C ALA A 13 -16.55 -8.36 8.45
N GLN A 14 -15.52 -8.69 9.23
CA GLN A 14 -14.50 -7.72 9.65
C GLN A 14 -13.64 -7.26 8.47
N ILE A 15 -13.26 -8.18 7.58
CA ILE A 15 -12.48 -7.84 6.38
C ILE A 15 -13.29 -6.91 5.46
N GLY A 16 -14.57 -7.23 5.24
CA GLY A 16 -15.49 -6.38 4.48
C GLY A 16 -15.67 -5.00 5.11
N GLY A 17 -15.84 -4.95 6.44
CA GLY A 17 -15.94 -3.70 7.19
C GLY A 17 -14.70 -2.83 7.08
N TRP A 18 -13.51 -3.42 7.25
CA TRP A 18 -12.23 -2.70 7.15
C TRP A 18 -12.01 -2.13 5.75
N LEU A 19 -12.24 -2.92 4.70
CA LEU A 19 -12.09 -2.46 3.32
C LEU A 19 -13.09 -1.34 2.98
N SER A 20 -14.33 -1.44 3.48
CA SER A 20 -15.36 -0.43 3.27
C SER A 20 -15.01 0.89 3.94
N VAL A 21 -14.59 0.84 5.21
CA VAL A 21 -14.17 2.03 5.97
C VAL A 21 -12.95 2.68 5.32
N LEU A 22 -11.97 1.90 4.86
CA LEU A 22 -10.80 2.42 4.14
C LEU A 22 -11.20 3.16 2.86
N GLY A 23 -12.07 2.57 2.03
CA GLY A 23 -12.55 3.21 0.80
C GLY A 23 -13.30 4.52 1.06
N ILE A 24 -14.19 4.52 2.05
CA ILE A 24 -14.94 5.72 2.47
C ILE A 24 -13.98 6.78 2.99
N ALA A 25 -13.03 6.41 3.86
CA ALA A 25 -12.06 7.34 4.43
C ALA A 25 -11.16 7.98 3.34
N GLN A 26 -10.67 7.20 2.38
CA GLN A 26 -9.91 7.74 1.24
C GLN A 26 -10.75 8.64 0.33
N GLY A 27 -12.02 8.29 0.11
CA GLY A 27 -12.96 9.11 -0.64
C GLY A 27 -13.19 10.46 0.02
N ILE A 28 -13.48 10.47 1.33
CA ILE A 28 -13.67 11.68 2.13
C ILE A 28 -12.39 12.52 2.16
N ALA A 29 -11.23 11.91 2.37
CA ALA A 29 -9.94 12.62 2.39
C ALA A 29 -9.63 13.27 1.04
N SER A 30 -9.80 12.52 -0.06
CA SER A 30 -9.58 13.02 -1.41
C SER A 30 -10.55 14.16 -1.75
N LEU A 31 -11.83 13.99 -1.42
CA LEU A 31 -12.86 15.02 -1.63
C LEU A 31 -12.58 16.28 -0.80
N GLY A 32 -12.32 16.13 0.50
CA GLY A 32 -12.06 17.23 1.42
C GLY A 32 -10.82 18.03 1.03
N LEU A 33 -9.72 17.35 0.71
CA LEU A 33 -8.50 18.01 0.23
C LEU A 33 -8.72 18.68 -1.13
N SER A 34 -9.43 18.01 -2.05
CA SER A 34 -9.70 18.57 -3.37
C SER A 34 -10.56 19.83 -3.30
N LEU A 35 -11.56 19.85 -2.43
CA LEU A 35 -12.41 21.03 -2.18
C LEU A 35 -11.62 22.15 -1.51
N ARG A 36 -10.75 21.82 -0.54
CA ARG A 36 -9.96 22.82 0.20
C ARG A 36 -8.90 23.48 -0.69
N TYR A 37 -8.19 22.71 -1.49
CA TYR A 37 -7.10 23.20 -2.36
C TYR A 37 -7.55 23.56 -3.77
N ARG A 38 -8.82 23.31 -4.12
CA ARG A 38 -9.40 23.50 -5.47
C ARG A 38 -8.57 22.84 -6.58
N MET A 39 -7.94 21.72 -6.25
CA MET A 39 -7.11 20.91 -7.16
C MET A 39 -7.50 19.45 -6.98
N PRO A 40 -7.43 18.59 -8.01
CA PRO A 40 -7.73 17.18 -7.88
C PRO A 40 -6.64 16.49 -7.04
N VAL A 41 -6.91 16.31 -5.74
CA VAL A 41 -6.00 15.62 -4.80
C VAL A 41 -6.51 14.20 -4.58
N LEU A 42 -5.70 13.23 -4.98
CA LEU A 42 -5.96 11.81 -4.74
C LEU A 42 -5.18 11.36 -3.51
N ALA A 43 -5.89 10.89 -2.48
CA ALA A 43 -5.28 10.19 -1.36
C ALA A 43 -4.81 8.82 -1.84
N ALA A 44 -3.55 8.73 -2.26
CA ALA A 44 -2.96 7.48 -2.72
C ALA A 44 -2.86 6.47 -1.56
N TRP A 45 -3.14 5.20 -1.87
CA TRP A 45 -2.86 4.09 -0.97
C TRP A 45 -1.43 3.58 -1.24
N SER A 46 -0.75 3.06 -0.21
CA SER A 46 0.56 2.42 -0.37
C SER A 46 0.40 0.90 -0.39
N THR A 47 0.10 0.33 -1.56
CA THR A 47 0.09 -1.13 -1.77
C THR A 47 1.38 -1.78 -1.29
N PRO A 48 2.58 -1.24 -1.65
CA PRO A 48 3.82 -1.82 -1.16
C PRO A 48 3.97 -1.68 0.36
N GLY A 49 3.47 -0.60 0.97
CA GLY A 49 3.45 -0.43 2.43
C GLY A 49 2.62 -1.50 3.13
N ALA A 50 1.42 -1.80 2.62
CA ALA A 50 0.56 -2.85 3.16
C ALA A 50 1.21 -4.25 3.04
N ALA A 51 1.87 -4.54 1.92
CA ALA A 51 2.59 -5.79 1.73
C ALA A 51 3.77 -5.94 2.70
N LEU A 52 4.51 -4.86 2.95
CA LEU A 52 5.65 -4.85 3.88
C LEU A 52 5.17 -5.05 5.32
N LEU A 53 4.10 -4.36 5.72
CA LEU A 53 3.46 -4.52 7.03
C LEU A 53 2.96 -5.96 7.25
N ALA A 54 2.38 -6.58 6.22
CA ALA A 54 1.88 -7.95 6.30
C ALA A 54 2.96 -8.97 6.72
N THR A 55 4.22 -8.73 6.34
CA THR A 55 5.35 -9.59 6.72
C THR A 55 5.88 -9.33 8.13
N SER A 56 5.47 -8.24 8.78
CA SER A 56 5.99 -7.81 10.09
C SER A 56 5.13 -8.27 11.27
N PHE A 57 3.98 -8.92 11.04
CA PHE A 57 3.04 -9.32 12.11
C PHE A 57 3.44 -10.60 12.88
N HIS A 58 4.66 -11.11 12.73
CA HIS A 58 5.08 -12.32 13.45
C HIS A 58 5.19 -12.06 14.97
N GLY A 59 4.29 -12.67 15.75
CA GLY A 59 4.35 -12.69 17.22
C GLY A 59 3.64 -11.53 17.94
N VAL A 60 2.88 -10.69 17.23
CA VAL A 60 2.17 -9.53 17.81
C VAL A 60 0.66 -9.78 17.81
N SER A 61 -0.02 -9.46 18.90
CA SER A 61 -1.48 -9.58 18.97
C SER A 61 -2.18 -8.53 18.10
N LEU A 62 -3.41 -8.82 17.66
CA LEU A 62 -4.22 -7.88 16.87
C LEU A 62 -4.41 -6.53 17.59
N ASN A 63 -4.55 -6.55 18.92
CA ASN A 63 -4.75 -5.35 19.72
C ASN A 63 -3.50 -4.46 19.76
N GLU A 64 -2.32 -5.05 19.92
CA GLU A 64 -1.04 -4.33 19.87
C GLU A 64 -0.80 -3.72 18.49
N ALA A 65 -1.09 -4.48 17.43
CA ALA A 65 -1.03 -3.98 16.05
C ALA A 65 -1.91 -2.74 15.87
N VAL A 66 -3.18 -2.80 16.28
CA VAL A 66 -4.10 -1.65 16.20
C VAL A 66 -3.56 -0.46 17.01
N GLY A 67 -3.05 -0.67 18.22
CA GLY A 67 -2.46 0.38 19.04
C GLY A 67 -1.28 1.09 18.36
N VAL A 68 -0.36 0.33 17.77
CA VAL A 68 0.78 0.86 17.02
C VAL A 68 0.30 1.62 15.77
N PHE A 69 -0.70 1.12 15.05
CA PHE A 69 -1.26 1.82 13.89
C PHE A 69 -1.90 3.17 14.26
N VAL A 70 -2.67 3.21 15.34
CA VAL A 70 -3.28 4.45 15.84
C VAL A 70 -2.19 5.43 16.26
N PHE A 71 -1.20 4.97 17.02
CA PHE A 71 -0.08 5.79 17.46
C PHE A 71 0.73 6.35 16.28
N ALA A 72 1.12 5.50 15.34
CA ALA A 72 1.86 5.91 14.14
C ALA A 72 1.05 6.91 13.29
N THR A 73 -0.25 6.68 13.11
CA THR A 73 -1.15 7.59 12.38
C THR A 73 -1.24 8.95 13.07
N LEU A 74 -1.31 8.97 14.41
CA LEU A 74 -1.35 10.21 15.18
C LEU A 74 -0.05 11.01 15.01
N LEU A 75 1.10 10.34 15.01
CA LEU A 75 2.38 10.96 14.68
C LEU A 75 2.42 11.50 13.25
N ILE A 76 1.91 10.75 12.27
CA ILE A 76 1.81 11.22 10.87
C ILE A 76 0.96 12.48 10.78
N VAL A 77 -0.19 12.52 11.45
CA VAL A 77 -1.05 13.71 11.51
C VAL A 77 -0.33 14.89 12.15
N LEU A 78 0.36 14.67 13.27
CA LEU A 78 1.17 15.72 13.93
C LEU A 78 2.27 16.25 13.00
N CYS A 79 2.99 15.36 12.30
CA CYS A 79 4.00 15.74 11.30
C CYS A 79 3.39 16.54 10.13
N GLY A 80 2.17 16.18 9.70
CA GLY A 80 1.43 16.88 8.66
C GLY A 80 0.99 18.28 9.07
N VAL A 81 0.40 18.42 10.27
CA VAL A 81 -0.07 19.71 10.81
C VAL A 81 1.09 20.65 11.14
N THR A 82 2.20 20.12 11.64
CA THR A 82 3.40 20.92 11.96
C THR A 82 4.21 21.30 10.71
N GLY A 83 3.99 20.64 9.58
CA GLY A 83 4.80 20.82 8.36
C GLY A 83 6.26 20.37 8.53
N LEU A 84 6.58 19.67 9.62
CA LEU A 84 7.94 19.23 9.93
C LEU A 84 8.51 18.33 8.82
N PHE A 85 7.67 17.43 8.30
CA PHE A 85 8.05 16.54 7.21
C PHE A 85 8.34 17.29 5.91
N ALA A 86 7.56 18.33 5.58
CA ALA A 86 7.81 19.17 4.40
C ALA A 86 9.14 19.92 4.53
N ARG A 87 9.48 20.40 5.74
CA ARG A 87 10.78 21.05 6.01
C ARG A 87 11.95 20.06 5.90
N LEU A 88 11.79 18.85 6.42
CA LEU A 88 12.79 17.77 6.31
C LEU A 88 13.02 17.34 4.86
N MET A 89 11.96 17.27 4.06
CA MET A 89 12.05 16.90 2.64
C MET A 89 12.94 17.87 1.83
N ASN A 90 13.03 19.15 2.22
CA ASN A 90 13.93 20.10 1.58
C ASN A 90 15.42 19.75 1.75
N TYR A 91 15.78 18.93 2.75
CA TYR A 91 17.14 18.46 2.97
C TYR A 91 17.41 17.09 2.32
N ILE A 92 16.37 16.35 1.94
CA ILE A 92 16.50 15.03 1.36
C ILE A 92 16.64 15.18 -0.16
N PRO A 93 17.77 14.79 -0.77
CA PRO A 93 17.92 14.84 -2.21
C PRO A 93 16.94 13.87 -2.88
N ALA A 94 16.32 14.30 -3.97
CA ALA A 94 15.32 13.50 -4.70
C ALA A 94 15.84 12.11 -5.12
N SER A 95 17.15 11.99 -5.36
CA SER A 95 17.82 10.72 -5.64
C SER A 95 17.70 9.70 -4.50
N LEU A 96 17.77 10.15 -3.24
CA LEU A 96 17.60 9.28 -2.08
C LEU A 96 16.15 8.77 -1.98
N ALA A 97 15.17 9.65 -2.17
CA ALA A 97 13.76 9.28 -2.15
C ALA A 97 13.43 8.25 -3.26
N ALA A 98 13.95 8.47 -4.47
CA ALA A 98 13.82 7.51 -5.57
C ALA A 98 14.52 6.18 -5.27
N ALA A 99 15.71 6.20 -4.65
CA ALA A 99 16.42 5.00 -4.23
C ALA A 99 15.67 4.22 -3.14
N MET A 100 15.04 4.90 -2.18
CA MET A 100 14.20 4.26 -1.16
C MET A 100 12.99 3.56 -1.79
N LEU A 101 12.31 4.21 -2.73
CA LEU A 101 11.20 3.61 -3.48
C LEU A 101 11.68 2.39 -4.29
N ALA A 102 12.79 2.52 -5.01
CA ALA A 102 13.39 1.44 -5.78
C ALA A 102 13.75 0.23 -4.91
N GLY A 103 14.30 0.45 -3.71
CA GLY A 103 14.62 -0.64 -2.76
C GLY A 103 13.38 -1.43 -2.34
N ILE A 104 12.28 -0.74 -2.03
CA ILE A 104 11.01 -1.38 -1.66
C ILE A 104 10.43 -2.17 -2.84
N LEU A 105 10.39 -1.57 -4.04
CA LEU A 105 9.87 -2.24 -5.24
C LEU A 105 10.74 -3.42 -5.67
N LEU A 106 12.07 -3.31 -5.57
CA LEU A 106 12.99 -4.38 -5.94
C LEU A 106 12.76 -5.61 -5.05
N ARG A 107 12.66 -5.41 -3.73
CA ARG A 107 12.37 -6.51 -2.78
C ARG A 107 11.03 -7.18 -3.09
N PHE A 108 10.01 -6.38 -3.37
CA PHE A 108 8.69 -6.89 -3.75
C PHE A 108 8.73 -7.67 -5.08
N GLY A 109 9.42 -7.14 -6.10
CA GLY A 109 9.61 -7.79 -7.38
C GLY A 109 10.33 -9.14 -7.24
N LEU A 110 11.42 -9.17 -6.49
CA LEU A 110 12.18 -10.40 -6.21
C LEU A 110 11.34 -11.44 -5.44
N GLN A 111 10.54 -11.03 -4.45
CA GLN A 111 9.62 -11.95 -3.75
C GLN A 111 8.58 -12.54 -4.69
N THR A 112 8.06 -11.76 -5.65
CA THR A 112 7.09 -12.25 -6.64
C THR A 112 7.68 -13.38 -7.50
N PHE A 113 8.98 -13.31 -7.83
CA PHE A 113 9.66 -14.39 -8.54
C PHE A 113 9.94 -15.62 -7.66
N ALA A 114 10.10 -15.43 -6.34
CA ALA A 114 10.23 -16.55 -5.41
C ALA A 114 8.92 -17.36 -5.33
N ASP A 115 7.77 -16.67 -5.32
CA ASP A 115 6.44 -17.33 -5.35
C ASP A 115 6.21 -18.13 -6.64
N LEU A 116 6.93 -17.81 -7.72
CA LEU A 116 6.87 -18.49 -9.01
C LEU A 116 7.36 -19.94 -8.94
N GLN A 117 8.25 -20.28 -8.00
CA GLN A 117 8.65 -21.67 -7.73
C GLN A 117 7.51 -22.49 -7.09
N SER A 118 6.65 -21.85 -6.30
CA SER A 118 5.56 -22.53 -5.58
C SER A 118 4.31 -22.76 -6.45
N ASN A 119 4.02 -21.85 -7.39
CA ASN A 119 2.77 -21.83 -8.16
C ASN A 119 3.01 -21.48 -9.64
N PHE A 120 3.93 -22.20 -10.29
CA PHE A 120 4.39 -21.94 -11.66
C PHE A 120 3.25 -21.81 -12.69
N LEU A 121 2.24 -22.68 -12.62
CA LEU A 121 1.12 -22.67 -13.57
C LEU A 121 0.28 -21.38 -13.46
N LEU A 122 0.01 -20.92 -12.24
CA LEU A 122 -0.79 -19.72 -11.98
C LEU A 122 -0.01 -18.47 -12.39
N CYS A 123 1.23 -18.31 -11.91
CA CYS A 123 2.07 -17.17 -12.24
C CYS A 123 2.36 -17.10 -13.75
N GLY A 124 2.66 -18.25 -14.38
CA GLY A 124 2.90 -18.35 -15.81
C GLY A 124 1.68 -17.96 -16.65
N SER A 125 0.49 -18.43 -16.28
CA SER A 125 -0.74 -18.05 -16.99
C SER A 125 -1.09 -16.57 -16.85
N MET A 126 -0.86 -15.97 -15.67
CA MET A 126 -1.02 -14.52 -15.47
C MET A 126 -0.03 -13.71 -16.31
N CYS A 127 1.25 -14.12 -16.36
CA CYS A 127 2.25 -13.49 -17.21
C CYS A 127 1.90 -13.61 -18.69
N LEU A 128 1.47 -14.79 -19.16
CA LEU A 128 1.03 -15.00 -20.54
C LEU A 128 -0.20 -14.17 -20.88
N ALA A 129 -1.21 -14.16 -20.01
CA ALA A 129 -2.40 -13.33 -20.19
C ALA A 129 -2.04 -11.84 -20.27
N TRP A 130 -1.12 -11.36 -19.42
CA TRP A 130 -0.64 -9.98 -19.47
C TRP A 130 0.16 -9.69 -20.75
N LEU A 131 1.04 -10.58 -21.20
CA LEU A 131 1.80 -10.42 -22.44
C LEU A 131 0.87 -10.41 -23.67
N LEU A 132 -0.11 -11.30 -23.71
CA LEU A 132 -1.12 -11.36 -24.75
C LEU A 132 -1.99 -10.10 -24.71
N ALA A 133 -2.48 -9.67 -23.55
CA ALA A 133 -3.23 -8.43 -23.40
C ALA A 133 -2.41 -7.22 -23.83
N ARG A 134 -1.15 -7.10 -23.41
CA ARG A 134 -0.24 -6.01 -23.82
C ARG A 134 0.01 -6.01 -25.33
N ARG A 135 0.06 -7.19 -25.96
CA ARG A 135 0.28 -7.32 -27.40
C ARG A 135 -0.96 -7.00 -28.24
N TRP A 136 -2.17 -7.25 -27.72
CA TRP A 136 -3.44 -7.17 -28.46
C TRP A 136 -4.31 -5.95 -28.08
N LEU A 137 -4.15 -5.39 -26.89
CA LEU A 137 -4.84 -4.17 -26.43
C LEU A 137 -3.87 -2.99 -26.50
N ALA A 138 -3.80 -2.34 -27.66
CA ALA A 138 -2.99 -1.15 -27.95
C ALA A 138 -3.48 0.14 -27.22
N ARG A 139 -3.99 0.02 -26.00
CA ARG A 139 -4.34 1.17 -25.13
C ARG A 139 -3.32 1.41 -24.01
N TYR A 140 -2.25 0.61 -23.95
CA TYR A 140 -1.11 0.76 -23.03
C TYR A 140 0.25 0.65 -23.75
N ALA A 141 0.29 1.05 -25.04
CA ALA A 141 1.54 1.31 -25.76
C ALA A 141 1.87 2.80 -25.67
#